data_AF-Q6BKE5-F1
#
_entry.id   AF-Q6BKE5-F1
#
_cell.length_a   1.000
_cell.length_b   1.000
_cell.length_c   1.000
_cell.angle_alpha   90.00
_cell.angle_beta   90.00
_cell.angle_gamma   90.00
#
_symmetry.space_group_name_H-M   'P 1'
#
loop_
_entity.id
_entity.type
_entity.pdbx_description
1 polymer ?
#
loop_
_entity_poly.entity_id
_entity_poly.type
_entity_poly.pdbx_seq_one_letter_code
_entity_poly.pdbx_strand_id
1 'polypeptide(L)'
;MPGANKSTKTMCGIDKFYVAYFLMHIPITLIIDSCIIIPEEQRFQFQKQFLEFHISSNKDFLLVSLPLWLKVFGLFELFVQLPFFAIGAYMLVKQMKQVYPYMLIYGFNASFTTLVCLVHIFCDYERFGLTTGESYKLAALYIPYLVIPLVMLVDYSIRINKSIKAHIPPTKKNI
;
A
#
# COMPACT_ATOMS: atom_id res chain seq x y z
N MET A 1 36.50 23.90 13.88
CA MET A 1 35.43 22.88 13.77
C MET A 1 35.06 22.75 12.31
N PRO A 2 35.41 21.67 11.60
CA PRO A 2 35.13 21.56 10.18
C PRO A 2 33.64 21.30 9.98
N GLY A 3 32.97 22.23 9.29
CA GLY A 3 31.59 22.10 8.87
C GLY A 3 31.43 20.88 7.97
N ALA A 4 30.68 19.89 8.43
CA ALA A 4 30.20 18.82 7.59
C ALA A 4 29.25 19.42 6.55
N ASN A 5 29.75 19.59 5.34
CA ASN A 5 28.95 19.90 4.16
C ASN A 5 27.95 18.75 3.96
N LYS A 6 26.76 18.91 4.54
CA LYS A 6 25.62 18.02 4.27
C LYS A 6 25.22 18.31 2.83
N SER A 7 25.82 17.59 1.89
CA SER A 7 25.30 17.43 0.54
C SER A 7 23.81 17.11 0.67
N THR A 8 22.95 18.10 0.41
CA THR A 8 21.50 17.92 0.36
C THR A 8 21.22 17.08 -0.87
N LYS A 9 21.30 15.76 -0.68
CA LYS A 9 21.00 14.80 -1.72
C LYS A 9 19.53 14.95 -2.08
N THR A 10 19.27 15.51 -3.25
CA THR A 10 17.91 15.71 -3.76
C THR A 10 17.22 14.35 -3.92
N MET A 11 16.05 14.20 -3.32
CA MET A 11 15.22 13.00 -3.44
C MET A 11 14.86 12.73 -4.90
N CYS A 12 15.02 11.47 -5.35
CA CYS A 12 14.69 11.10 -6.72
C CYS A 12 13.17 11.16 -6.98
N GLY A 13 12.77 11.28 -8.24
CA GLY A 13 11.35 11.50 -8.61
C GLY A 13 10.41 10.39 -8.13
N ILE A 14 10.85 9.13 -8.20
CA ILE A 14 10.05 7.99 -7.76
C ILE A 14 9.87 7.95 -6.23
N ASP A 15 10.88 8.35 -5.46
CA ASP A 15 10.76 8.44 -4.00
C ASP A 15 9.78 9.57 -3.60
N LYS A 16 9.74 10.69 -4.35
CA LYS A 16 8.71 11.74 -4.15
C LYS A 16 7.31 11.20 -4.39
N PHE A 17 7.13 10.39 -5.43
CA PHE A 17 5.87 9.74 -5.72
C PHE A 17 5.46 8.79 -4.58
N TYR A 18 6.37 7.97 -4.05
CA TYR A 18 6.10 7.09 -2.91
C TYR A 18 5.73 7.86 -1.64
N VAL A 19 6.40 8.98 -1.36
CA VAL A 19 6.02 9.86 -0.24
C VAL A 19 4.60 10.39 -0.43
N ALA A 20 4.27 10.92 -1.61
CA ALA A 20 2.93 11.43 -1.89
C ALA A 20 1.85 10.34 -1.77
N TYR A 21 2.15 9.14 -2.27
CA TYR A 21 1.30 7.97 -2.16
C TYR A 21 1.02 7.61 -0.69
N PHE A 22 2.04 7.50 0.16
CA PHE A 22 1.85 7.21 1.58
C PHE A 22 1.05 8.29 2.31
N LEU A 23 1.36 9.57 2.06
CA LEU A 23 0.64 10.68 2.69
C LEU A 23 -0.84 10.72 2.28
N MET A 24 -1.15 10.36 1.03
CA MET A 24 -2.52 10.26 0.54
C MET A 24 -3.26 9.05 1.11
N HIS A 25 -2.57 7.94 1.38
CA HIS A 25 -3.19 6.75 1.97
C HIS A 25 -3.61 6.95 3.43
N ILE A 26 -2.88 7.76 4.21
CA ILE A 26 -3.23 8.02 5.62
C ILE A 26 -4.70 8.45 5.80
N PRO A 27 -5.20 9.53 5.17
CA PRO A 27 -6.59 9.92 5.33
C PRO A 27 -7.57 8.90 4.74
N ILE A 28 -7.22 8.23 3.63
CA ILE A 28 -8.07 7.20 3.04
C ILE A 28 -8.28 6.05 4.02
N THR A 29 -7.20 5.53 4.60
CA THR A 29 -7.25 4.43 5.57
C THR A 29 -7.96 4.82 6.85
N LEU A 30 -7.78 6.05 7.32
CA LEU A 30 -8.52 6.54 8.49
C LEU A 30 -10.02 6.68 8.22
N ILE A 31 -10.43 7.10 7.02
CA ILE A 31 -11.84 7.39 6.70
C ILE A 31 -12.57 6.14 6.23
N ILE A 32 -12.02 5.43 5.24
CA ILE A 32 -12.63 4.29 4.55
C ILE A 32 -12.19 2.98 5.18
N ASP A 33 -10.89 2.66 5.14
CA ASP A 33 -10.44 1.30 5.44
C ASP A 33 -10.64 0.92 6.92
N SER A 34 -10.55 1.89 7.83
CA SER A 34 -10.85 1.67 9.25
C SER A 34 -12.29 1.18 9.47
N CYS A 35 -13.23 1.47 8.56
CA CYS A 35 -14.61 0.97 8.62
C CYS A 35 -14.70 -0.54 8.44
N ILE A 36 -13.69 -1.20 7.87
CA ILE A 36 -13.61 -2.67 7.79
C ILE A 36 -13.59 -3.29 9.20
N ILE A 37 -12.98 -2.58 10.16
CA ILE A 37 -12.76 -3.05 11.54
C ILE A 37 -13.74 -2.41 12.51
N ILE A 38 -14.00 -1.12 12.34
CA ILE A 38 -14.87 -0.35 13.25
C ILE A 38 -16.34 -0.71 12.95
N PRO A 39 -17.10 -1.21 13.94
CA PRO A 39 -18.53 -1.43 13.83
C PRO A 39 -19.29 -0.16 13.47
N GLU A 40 -20.41 -0.29 12.75
CA GLU A 40 -21.15 0.86 12.22
C GLU A 40 -21.61 1.84 13.32
N GLU A 41 -21.93 1.34 14.51
CA GLU A 41 -22.40 2.13 15.65
C GLU A 41 -21.32 3.08 16.19
N GLN A 42 -20.04 2.76 15.94
CA GLN A 42 -18.88 3.50 16.44
C GLN A 42 -18.24 4.41 15.39
N ARG A 43 -18.70 4.35 14.13
CA ARG A 43 -18.18 5.17 13.04
C ARG A 43 -18.67 6.61 13.15
N PHE A 44 -17.81 7.55 12.82
CA PHE A 44 -18.21 8.96 12.67
C PHE A 44 -19.15 9.13 11.47
N GLN A 45 -19.99 10.16 11.52
CA GLN A 45 -20.98 10.40 10.47
C GLN A 45 -20.34 10.60 9.08
N PHE A 46 -19.21 11.31 9.01
CA PHE A 46 -18.51 11.49 7.75
C PHE A 46 -17.97 10.17 7.19
N GLN A 47 -17.49 9.25 8.04
CA GLN A 47 -17.02 7.94 7.59
C GLN A 47 -18.16 7.13 6.96
N LYS A 48 -19.35 7.16 7.58
CA LYS A 48 -20.55 6.50 7.03
C LYS A 48 -20.91 7.08 5.66
N GLN A 49 -20.94 8.40 5.54
CA GLN A 49 -21.26 9.08 4.27
C GLN A 49 -20.26 8.75 3.16
N PHE A 50 -18.96 8.80 3.45
CA PHE A 50 -17.92 8.48 2.47
C PHE A 50 -17.92 7.00 2.09
N LEU A 51 -18.13 6.10 3.05
CA LEU A 51 -18.24 4.66 2.79
C LEU A 51 -19.47 4.34 1.94
N GLU A 52 -20.63 4.90 2.27
CA GLU A 52 -21.88 4.73 1.52
C GLU A 52 -21.74 5.28 0.10
N PHE A 53 -21.14 6.46 -0.06
CA PHE A 53 -20.82 7.03 -1.36
C PHE A 53 -19.91 6.10 -2.17
N HIS A 54 -18.86 5.56 -1.55
CA HIS A 54 -17.92 4.64 -2.22
C HIS A 54 -18.61 3.35 -2.65
N ILE A 55 -19.39 2.72 -1.77
CA ILE A 55 -20.12 1.47 -2.05
C ILE A 55 -21.14 1.71 -3.18
N SER A 56 -21.98 2.74 -3.07
CA SER A 56 -23.03 3.01 -4.05
C SER A 56 -22.47 3.41 -5.42
N SER A 57 -21.37 4.17 -5.47
CA SER A 57 -20.76 4.60 -6.74
C SER A 57 -20.07 3.47 -7.51
N ASN A 58 -19.53 2.49 -6.77
CA ASN A 58 -18.67 1.45 -7.32
C ASN A 58 -19.27 0.04 -7.26
N LYS A 59 -20.42 -0.15 -6.61
CA LYS A 59 -20.99 -1.46 -6.26
C LYS A 59 -19.97 -2.34 -5.53
N ASP A 60 -19.25 -1.73 -4.59
CA ASP A 60 -18.16 -2.38 -3.87
C ASP A 60 -18.71 -3.34 -2.81
N PHE A 61 -19.01 -4.56 -3.22
CA PHE A 61 -19.61 -5.57 -2.36
C PHE A 61 -18.65 -6.08 -1.26
N LEU A 62 -17.33 -5.92 -1.43
CA LEU A 62 -16.33 -6.28 -0.41
C LEU A 62 -16.53 -5.47 0.87
N LEU A 63 -17.00 -4.23 0.74
CA LEU A 63 -17.25 -3.32 1.87
C LEU A 63 -18.68 -3.42 2.41
N VAL A 64 -19.55 -4.17 1.75
CA VAL A 64 -20.92 -4.48 2.22
C VAL A 64 -20.90 -5.73 3.09
N SER A 65 -20.39 -6.83 2.55
CA SER A 65 -20.17 -8.06 3.29
C SER A 65 -18.70 -8.16 3.63
N LEU A 66 -18.34 -7.90 4.89
CA LEU A 66 -16.95 -7.92 5.37
C LEU A 66 -16.55 -9.33 5.83
N PRO A 67 -16.02 -10.21 4.95
CA PRO A 67 -15.60 -11.54 5.35
C PRO A 67 -14.44 -11.48 6.35
N LEU A 68 -14.26 -12.55 7.13
CA LEU A 68 -13.23 -12.61 8.17
C LEU A 68 -11.83 -12.32 7.61
N TRP A 69 -11.49 -12.85 6.43
CA TRP A 69 -10.18 -12.61 5.81
C TRP A 69 -9.95 -11.12 5.50
N LEU A 70 -10.98 -10.39 5.07
CA LEU A 70 -10.88 -8.95 4.77
C LEU A 70 -10.74 -8.15 6.06
N LYS A 71 -11.42 -8.57 7.14
CA LYS A 71 -11.22 -8.00 8.48
C LYS A 71 -9.80 -8.24 8.99
N VAL A 72 -9.20 -9.38 8.72
CA VAL A 72 -7.77 -9.60 9.04
C VAL A 72 -6.89 -8.63 8.25
N PHE A 73 -7.15 -8.43 6.96
CA PHE A 73 -6.39 -7.47 6.15
C PHE A 73 -6.55 -6.03 6.65
N GLY A 74 -7.77 -5.60 6.96
CA GLY A 74 -8.03 -4.27 7.53
C GLY A 74 -7.35 -4.08 8.89
N LEU A 75 -7.20 -5.14 9.70
CA LEU A 75 -6.45 -5.08 10.95
C LEU A 75 -4.96 -4.83 10.67
N PHE A 76 -4.36 -5.58 9.74
CA PHE A 76 -2.98 -5.35 9.32
C PHE A 76 -2.80 -3.96 8.71
N GLU A 77 -3.76 -3.48 7.94
CA GLU A 77 -3.70 -2.15 7.37
C GLU A 77 -3.73 -1.06 8.44
N LEU A 78 -4.67 -1.14 9.38
CA LEU A 78 -4.84 -0.13 10.42
C LEU A 78 -3.68 -0.12 11.44
N PHE A 79 -3.16 -1.29 11.82
CA PHE A 79 -2.17 -1.41 12.89
C PHE A 79 -0.73 -1.57 12.41
N VAL A 80 -0.50 -1.97 11.16
CA VAL A 80 0.84 -2.16 10.60
C VAL A 80 1.12 -1.18 9.47
N GLN A 81 0.23 -1.11 8.46
CA GLN A 81 0.48 -0.26 7.28
C GLN A 81 0.32 1.23 7.60
N LEU A 82 -0.73 1.63 8.34
CA LEU A 82 -1.01 3.03 8.65
C LEU A 82 0.13 3.70 9.44
N PRO A 83 0.68 3.12 10.53
CA PRO A 83 1.88 3.66 11.17
C PRO A 83 3.07 3.70 10.20
N PHE A 84 3.21 2.67 9.35
CA PHE A 84 4.27 2.63 8.36
C PHE A 84 4.14 3.70 7.29
N PHE A 85 2.95 4.16 6.90
CA PHE A 85 2.80 5.27 5.93
C PHE A 85 3.50 6.54 6.43
N ALA A 86 3.33 6.88 7.70
CA ALA A 86 3.98 8.03 8.30
C ALA A 86 5.50 7.83 8.44
N ILE A 87 5.92 6.67 8.96
CA ILE A 87 7.34 6.33 9.17
C ILE A 87 8.08 6.24 7.83
N GLY A 88 7.51 5.52 6.86
CA GLY A 88 8.04 5.34 5.51
C GLY A 88 8.18 6.66 4.78
N ALA A 89 7.14 7.51 4.77
CA ALA A 89 7.22 8.86 4.20
C ALA A 89 8.34 9.69 4.85
N TYR A 90 8.44 9.69 6.18
CA TYR A 90 9.50 10.38 6.90
C TYR A 90 10.89 9.86 6.51
N MET A 91 11.10 8.54 6.52
CA MET A 91 12.38 7.93 6.21
C MET A 91 12.81 8.17 4.75
N LEU A 92 11.85 8.18 3.81
CA LEU A 92 12.10 8.54 2.42
C LEU A 92 12.53 10.00 2.27
N VAL A 93 11.83 10.94 2.94
CA VAL A 93 12.21 12.36 2.96
C VAL A 93 13.60 12.55 3.57
N LYS A 94 13.94 11.79 4.61
CA LYS A 94 15.27 11.79 5.24
C LYS A 94 16.31 10.94 4.51
N GLN A 95 15.95 10.29 3.40
CA GLN A 95 16.85 9.45 2.59
C GLN A 95 17.55 8.35 3.41
N MET A 96 16.83 7.77 4.38
CA MET A 96 17.34 6.73 5.28
C MET A 96 17.32 5.37 4.58
N LYS A 97 18.51 4.75 4.40
CA LYS A 97 18.62 3.41 3.78
C LYS A 97 17.92 2.31 4.57
N GLN A 98 17.69 2.52 5.86
CA GLN A 98 16.92 1.62 6.72
C GLN A 98 15.50 1.39 6.20
N VAL A 99 14.95 2.29 5.35
CA VAL A 99 13.59 2.15 4.80
C VAL A 99 13.46 0.95 3.84
N TYR A 100 14.57 0.48 3.27
CA TYR A 100 14.57 -0.48 2.17
C TYR A 100 13.87 -1.82 2.48
N PRO A 101 14.22 -2.54 3.57
CA PRO A 101 13.53 -3.78 3.92
C PRO A 101 12.05 -3.54 4.25
N TYR A 102 11.69 -2.41 4.84
CA TYR A 102 10.30 -2.10 5.15
C TYR A 102 9.47 -1.84 3.89
N MET A 103 10.02 -1.16 2.89
CA MET A 103 9.37 -0.96 1.58
C MET A 103 9.14 -2.28 0.85
N LEU A 104 10.08 -3.23 0.96
CA LEU A 104 9.93 -4.57 0.41
C LEU A 104 8.75 -5.30 1.06
N ILE A 105 8.71 -5.35 2.40
CA ILE A 105 7.65 -6.03 3.16
C ILE A 105 6.30 -5.39 2.89
N TYR A 106 6.24 -4.05 2.93
CA TYR A 106 5.05 -3.28 2.62
C TYR A 106 4.55 -3.57 1.20
N GLY A 107 5.44 -3.47 0.21
CA GLY A 107 5.12 -3.69 -1.20
C GLY A 107 4.52 -5.07 -1.43
N PHE A 108 5.11 -6.12 -0.84
CA PHE A 108 4.56 -7.47 -0.87
C PHE A 108 3.19 -7.55 -0.19
N ASN A 109 3.08 -7.10 1.06
CA ASN A 109 1.84 -7.24 1.83
C ASN A 109 0.66 -6.53 1.15
N ALA A 110 0.80 -5.26 0.81
CA ALA A 110 -0.28 -4.47 0.22
C ALA A 110 -0.66 -4.96 -1.19
N SER A 111 0.32 -5.39 -2.00
CA SER A 111 0.02 -5.99 -3.30
C SER A 111 -0.70 -7.33 -3.16
N PHE A 112 -0.29 -8.17 -2.20
CA PHE A 112 -0.89 -9.48 -1.98
C PHE A 112 -2.32 -9.40 -1.46
N THR A 113 -2.60 -8.57 -0.44
CA THR A 113 -3.96 -8.39 0.07
C THR A 113 -4.90 -7.84 -1.01
N THR A 114 -4.42 -6.89 -1.82
CA THR A 114 -5.20 -6.35 -2.94
C THR A 114 -5.41 -7.37 -4.05
N LEU A 115 -4.43 -8.23 -4.34
CA LEU A 115 -4.58 -9.33 -5.29
C LEU A 115 -5.69 -10.28 -4.85
N VAL A 116 -5.77 -10.61 -3.55
CA VAL A 116 -6.85 -11.44 -3.00
C VAL A 116 -8.21 -10.77 -3.21
N CYS A 117 -8.33 -9.46 -2.96
CA CYS A 117 -9.55 -8.70 -3.25
C CYS A 117 -9.93 -8.77 -4.74
N LEU A 118 -8.97 -8.58 -5.65
CA LEU A 118 -9.20 -8.66 -7.09
C LEU A 118 -9.66 -10.05 -7.54
N VAL A 119 -9.02 -11.10 -7.03
CA VAL A 119 -9.45 -12.48 -7.30
C VAL A 119 -10.88 -12.69 -6.81
N HIS A 120 -11.22 -12.23 -5.60
CA HIS A 120 -12.57 -12.34 -5.08
C HIS A 120 -13.60 -11.58 -5.93
N ILE A 121 -13.26 -10.38 -6.41
CA ILE A 121 -14.09 -9.63 -7.36
C ILE A 121 -14.37 -10.48 -8.60
N PHE A 122 -13.33 -11.01 -9.26
CA PHE A 122 -13.54 -11.77 -10.50
C PHE A 122 -14.21 -13.14 -10.31
N CYS A 123 -14.04 -13.77 -9.15
CA CYS A 123 -14.67 -15.05 -8.87
C CYS A 123 -16.15 -14.94 -8.45
N ASP A 124 -16.52 -13.88 -7.72
CA ASP A 124 -17.83 -13.80 -7.06
C ASP A 124 -18.73 -12.66 -7.57
N TYR A 125 -18.30 -11.82 -8.53
CA TYR A 125 -19.09 -10.64 -8.95
C TYR A 125 -20.55 -10.95 -9.32
N GLU A 126 -20.83 -12.03 -10.05
CA GLU A 126 -22.19 -12.40 -10.47
C GLU A 126 -23.08 -12.76 -9.26
N ARG A 127 -22.50 -13.43 -8.26
CA ARG A 127 -23.19 -13.80 -7.02
C ARG A 127 -23.64 -12.58 -6.23
N PHE A 128 -22.89 -11.48 -6.33
CA PHE A 128 -23.22 -10.20 -5.70
C PHE A 128 -24.00 -9.25 -6.63
N GLY A 129 -24.47 -9.73 -7.78
CA GLY A 129 -25.36 -8.98 -8.68
C GLY A 129 -24.66 -7.92 -9.54
N LEU A 130 -23.34 -8.01 -9.70
CA LEU A 130 -22.59 -7.16 -10.63
C LEU A 130 -22.65 -7.76 -12.04
N THR A 131 -22.73 -6.89 -13.04
CA THR A 131 -22.43 -7.27 -14.43
C THR A 131 -20.92 -7.38 -14.65
N THR A 132 -20.50 -8.02 -15.73
CA THR A 132 -19.07 -8.10 -16.09
C THR A 132 -18.44 -6.71 -16.29
N GLY A 133 -19.19 -5.75 -16.83
CA GLY A 133 -18.69 -4.37 -16.98
C GLY A 133 -18.47 -3.68 -15.63
N GLU A 134 -19.35 -3.93 -14.67
CA GLU A 134 -19.25 -3.38 -13.31
C GLU A 134 -18.13 -4.03 -12.51
N SER A 135 -17.88 -5.33 -12.70
CA SER A 135 -16.75 -6.01 -12.07
C SER A 135 -15.41 -5.47 -12.59
N TYR A 136 -15.29 -5.16 -13.89
CA TYR A 136 -14.11 -4.47 -14.41
C TYR A 136 -13.95 -3.05 -13.87
N LYS A 137 -15.06 -2.30 -13.75
CA LYS A 137 -15.03 -0.95 -13.14
C LYS A 137 -14.54 -1.03 -11.68
N LEU A 138 -15.07 -1.98 -10.91
CA LEU A 138 -14.65 -2.20 -9.52
C LEU A 138 -13.19 -2.65 -9.45
N ALA A 139 -12.76 -3.60 -10.28
CA ALA A 139 -11.38 -4.05 -10.33
C ALA A 139 -10.41 -2.91 -10.69
N ALA A 140 -10.79 -2.03 -11.63
CA ALA A 140 -9.99 -0.86 -11.99
C ALA A 140 -9.73 0.09 -10.82
N LEU A 141 -10.63 0.16 -9.85
CA LEU A 141 -10.45 0.93 -8.61
C LEU A 141 -9.36 0.32 -7.71
N TYR A 142 -9.26 -1.01 -7.67
CA TYR A 142 -8.31 -1.76 -6.84
C TYR A 142 -6.92 -1.88 -7.50
N ILE A 143 -6.83 -1.88 -8.84
CA ILE A 143 -5.58 -2.06 -9.59
C ILE A 143 -4.45 -1.11 -9.15
N PRO A 144 -4.66 0.20 -8.91
CA PRO A 144 -3.58 1.07 -8.44
C PRO A 144 -2.97 0.61 -7.11
N TYR A 145 -3.80 0.10 -6.19
CA TYR A 145 -3.39 -0.44 -4.89
C TYR A 145 -2.67 -1.79 -5.00
N LEU A 146 -2.78 -2.48 -6.14
CA LEU A 146 -1.96 -3.65 -6.48
C LEU A 146 -0.63 -3.23 -7.10
N VAL A 147 -0.70 -2.41 -8.16
CA VAL A 147 0.43 -2.10 -9.03
C VAL A 147 1.46 -1.23 -8.33
N ILE A 148 1.04 -0.19 -7.60
CA ILE A 148 1.99 0.73 -6.95
C ILE A 148 2.82 -0.01 -5.88
N PRO A 149 2.23 -0.77 -4.94
CA PRO A 149 3.00 -1.57 -4.00
C PRO A 149 3.87 -2.64 -4.67
N LEU A 150 3.41 -3.26 -5.76
CA LEU A 150 4.21 -4.23 -6.51
C LEU A 150 5.45 -3.56 -7.15
N VAL A 151 5.30 -2.36 -7.68
CA VAL A 151 6.44 -1.56 -8.19
C VAL A 151 7.40 -1.22 -7.07
N MET A 152 6.91 -0.85 -5.87
CA MET A 152 7.77 -0.64 -4.70
C MET A 152 8.52 -1.91 -4.31
N LEU A 153 7.86 -3.07 -4.29
CA LEU A 153 8.48 -4.36 -4.01
C LEU A 153 9.66 -4.61 -4.95
N VAL A 154 9.46 -4.43 -6.26
CA VAL A 154 10.50 -4.65 -7.28
C VAL A 154 11.62 -3.62 -7.17
N ASP A 155 11.30 -2.32 -7.06
CA ASP A 155 12.30 -1.26 -6.95
C ASP A 155 13.21 -1.48 -5.72
N TYR A 156 12.62 -1.70 -4.55
CA TYR A 156 13.39 -1.90 -3.33
C TYR A 156 14.13 -3.25 -3.29
N SER A 157 13.61 -4.30 -3.94
CA SER A 157 14.37 -5.53 -4.18
C SER A 157 15.66 -5.25 -4.97
N ILE A 158 15.57 -4.45 -6.03
CA ILE A 158 16.72 -4.07 -6.86
C ILE A 158 17.71 -3.22 -6.06
N ARG A 159 17.23 -2.23 -5.30
CA ARG A 159 18.07 -1.34 -4.48
C ARG A 159 18.80 -2.09 -3.36
N ILE A 160 18.14 -3.04 -2.71
CA ILE A 160 18.77 -3.93 -1.70
C ILE A 160 19.87 -4.76 -2.35
N ASN A 161 19.58 -5.45 -3.47
CA ASN A 161 20.57 -6.26 -4.17
C ASN A 161 21.79 -5.47 -4.63
N LYS A 162 21.59 -4.25 -5.14
CA LYS A 162 22.70 -3.33 -5.48
C LYS A 162 23.53 -2.97 -4.25
N SER A 163 22.88 -2.70 -3.12
CA SER A 163 23.56 -2.37 -1.86
C SER A 163 24.37 -3.53 -1.32
N ILE A 164 23.86 -4.76 -1.41
CA ILE A 164 24.57 -5.98 -1.02
C ILE A 164 25.80 -6.21 -1.91
N LYS A 165 25.64 -6.16 -3.24
CA LYS A 165 26.76 -6.35 -4.20
C LYS A 165 27.89 -5.35 -3.99
N ALA A 166 27.59 -4.12 -3.58
CA ALA A 166 28.61 -3.12 -3.29
C ALA A 166 29.47 -3.44 -2.04
N HIS A 167 28.97 -4.30 -1.14
CA HIS A 167 29.69 -4.70 0.08
C HIS A 167 30.36 -6.08 -0.04
N ILE A 168 30.04 -6.87 -1.07
CA ILE A 168 30.73 -8.13 -1.36
C ILE A 168 31.98 -7.80 -2.19
N PRO A 169 33.21 -8.03 -1.68
CA PRO A 169 34.41 -7.82 -2.48
C PRO A 169 34.40 -8.76 -3.70
N PRO A 170 34.97 -8.33 -4.85
CA PRO A 170 35.02 -9.19 -6.03
C PRO A 170 35.76 -10.48 -5.67
N THR A 171 35.08 -11.62 -5.88
CA THR A 171 35.70 -12.94 -5.72
C THR A 171 36.92 -12.97 -6.63
N LYS A 172 38.13 -13.12 -6.07
CA LYS A 172 39.33 -13.38 -6.88
C LYS A 172 39.04 -14.64 -7.69
N LYS A 173 38.88 -14.50 -9.01
CA LYS A 173 38.96 -15.64 -9.92
C LYS A 173 40.37 -16.18 -9.78
N ASN A 174 40.51 -17.30 -9.06
CA ASN A 174 41.74 -18.08 -9.12
C ASN A 174 41.80 -18.65 -10.54
N ILE A 175 42.82 -18.19 -11.28
CA ILE A 175 43.24 -18.71 -12.58
C ILE A 175 43.76 -20.13 -12.38
#